data_AF-A0A9E4C5A8-F1
#
_entry.id   AF-A0A9E4C5A8-F1
#
_cell.length_a   1.000
_cell.length_b   1.000
_cell.length_c   1.000
_cell.angle_alpha   90.00
_cell.angle_beta   90.00
_cell.angle_gamma   90.00
#
_symmetry.space_group_name_H-M   'P 1'
#
loop_
_entity.id
_entity.type
_entity.pdbx_description
1 polymer ?
#
loop_
_entity_poly.entity_id
_entity_poly.type
_entity_poly.pdbx_seq_one_letter_code
_entity_poly.pdbx_strand_id
1 'polypeptide(L)'
;METATIPTAAPASCHIMAKPSGSVCNIDCKYCFYLEKEKLYPDARKNWRMSDETLEHYVKQYIEAQDVPQVDFAWQGGEPTLMGVDFFRRAVELQQQYA
;
A
#
# COMPACT_ATOMS: atom_id res chain seq x y z
N MET A 1 3.15 -3.35 41.34
CA MET A 1 3.53 -3.08 39.94
C MET A 1 3.14 -4.30 39.15
N GLU A 2 2.02 -4.23 38.44
CA GLU A 2 1.46 -5.33 37.66
C GLU A 2 2.25 -5.43 36.36
N THR A 3 3.03 -6.50 36.21
CA THR A 3 3.80 -6.78 35.00
C THR A 3 2.85 -7.16 33.88
N ALA A 4 2.60 -6.23 32.95
CA ALA A 4 1.84 -6.51 31.73
C ALA A 4 2.53 -7.65 30.96
N THR A 5 1.81 -8.77 30.80
CA THR A 5 2.27 -9.90 30.00
C THR A 5 2.07 -9.52 28.54
N ILE A 6 3.17 -9.30 27.80
CA ILE A 6 3.11 -9.05 26.36
C ILE A 6 2.68 -10.36 25.70
N PRO A 7 1.61 -10.38 24.88
CA PRO A 7 1.22 -11.57 24.14
C PRO A 7 2.37 -11.99 23.20
N THR A 8 2.84 -13.22 23.34
CA THR A 8 3.93 -13.80 22.53
C THR A 8 3.47 -14.17 21.11
N ALA A 9 2.15 -14.20 20.86
CA ALA A 9 1.57 -14.58 19.57
C ALA A 9 1.43 -13.38 18.62
N ALA A 10 1.76 -13.60 17.34
CA ALA A 10 1.52 -12.61 16.29
C ALA A 10 0.01 -12.29 16.17
N PRO A 11 -0.36 -11.05 15.78
CA PRO A 11 -1.76 -10.72 15.56
C PRO A 11 -2.33 -11.57 14.41
N ALA A 12 -3.61 -11.94 14.51
CA ALA A 12 -4.31 -12.72 13.48
C ALA A 12 -4.47 -11.97 12.14
N SER A 13 -4.32 -10.66 12.14
CA SER A 13 -4.39 -9.84 10.92
C SER A 13 -3.59 -8.55 11.07
N CYS A 14 -3.26 -7.93 9.94
CA CYS A 14 -2.73 -6.59 9.88
C CYS A 14 -3.43 -5.79 8.77
N HIS A 15 -3.53 -4.47 8.95
CA HIS A 15 -4.09 -3.59 7.92
C HIS A 15 -2.99 -2.74 7.29
N ILE A 16 -2.82 -2.85 5.97
CA ILE A 16 -1.80 -2.10 5.21
C ILE A 16 -2.48 -1.13 4.25
N MET A 17 -2.00 0.11 4.25
CA MET A 17 -2.39 1.13 3.28
C MET A 17 -1.26 1.35 2.28
N ALA A 18 -1.41 0.79 1.08
CA ALA A 18 -0.43 0.92 0.00
C ALA A 18 -0.54 2.29 -0.68
N LYS A 19 0.59 2.82 -1.17
CA LYS A 19 0.68 4.12 -1.83
C LYS A 19 1.32 3.99 -3.22
N PRO A 20 0.60 3.44 -4.21
CA PRO A 20 1.21 3.00 -5.46
C PRO A 20 1.72 4.14 -6.35
N SER A 21 1.21 5.37 -6.18
CA SER A 21 1.70 6.58 -6.85
C SER A 21 2.69 7.40 -6.01
N GLY A 22 3.10 6.89 -4.84
CA GLY A 22 3.90 7.66 -3.90
C GLY A 22 3.20 8.97 -3.51
N SER A 23 3.93 10.08 -3.45
CA SER A 23 3.40 11.42 -3.17
C SER A 23 2.85 12.17 -4.39
N VAL A 24 2.88 11.56 -5.58
CA VAL A 24 2.48 12.22 -6.83
C VAL A 24 0.96 12.40 -6.88
N CYS A 25 0.53 13.64 -7.09
CA CYS A 25 -0.87 14.03 -7.15
C CYS A 25 -1.09 15.03 -8.30
N ASN A 26 -2.31 15.10 -8.83
CA ASN A 26 -2.71 16.09 -9.83
C ASN A 26 -3.37 17.33 -9.21
N ILE A 27 -3.46 17.42 -7.89
CA ILE A 27 -4.02 18.56 -7.16
C ILE A 27 -3.04 19.01 -6.08
N ASP A 28 -2.84 20.32 -5.96
CA ASP A 28 -1.99 20.97 -4.97
C ASP A 28 -2.81 21.56 -3.82
N CYS A 29 -3.41 20.68 -3.01
CA CYS A 29 -4.24 21.09 -1.87
C CYS A 29 -3.38 21.83 -0.82
N LYS A 30 -3.76 23.06 -0.45
CA LYS A 30 -3.00 23.92 0.50
C LYS A 30 -2.71 23.28 1.86
N TYR A 31 -3.51 22.32 2.29
CA TYR A 31 -3.38 21.62 3.57
C TYR A 31 -2.71 20.24 3.44
N CYS A 32 -2.32 19.82 2.23
CA CYS A 32 -1.76 18.49 2.01
C CYS A 32 -0.27 18.46 2.32
N PHE A 33 0.07 17.93 3.50
CA PHE A 33 1.46 17.70 3.90
C PHE A 33 2.15 16.59 3.09
N TYR A 34 1.41 15.83 2.29
CA TYR A 34 1.92 14.61 1.67
C TYR A 34 2.68 14.86 0.35
N LEU A 35 2.34 15.93 -0.39
CA LEU A 35 3.00 16.26 -1.65
C LEU A 35 4.50 16.51 -1.46
N GLU A 36 4.86 17.21 -0.37
CA GLU A 36 6.25 17.54 -0.04
C GLU A 36 7.15 16.32 0.21
N LYS A 37 6.56 15.13 0.42
CA LYS A 37 7.32 13.88 0.60
C LYS A 37 8.08 13.47 -0.66
N GLU A 38 7.77 14.05 -1.82
CA GLU A 38 8.57 13.88 -3.03
C GLU A 38 10.05 14.28 -2.82
N LYS A 39 10.31 15.25 -1.92
CA LYS A 39 11.66 15.75 -1.62
C LYS A 39 12.53 14.70 -0.92
N LEU A 40 11.90 13.71 -0.28
CA LEU A 40 12.60 12.60 0.39
C LEU A 40 13.11 11.57 -0.62
N TYR A 41 12.54 11.54 -1.83
CA TYR A 41 12.82 10.55 -2.86
C TYR A 41 13.07 11.24 -4.22
N PRO A 42 14.17 11.99 -4.37
CA PRO A 42 14.42 12.79 -5.57
C PRO A 42 14.48 11.94 -6.86
N ASP A 43 14.97 10.71 -6.76
CA ASP A 43 15.03 9.78 -7.89
C ASP A 43 13.67 9.14 -8.24
N ALA A 44 12.74 9.08 -7.27
CA ALA A 44 11.41 8.51 -7.49
C ALA A 44 10.59 9.35 -8.47
N ARG A 45 10.92 10.63 -8.70
CA ARG A 45 10.25 11.43 -9.74
C ARG A 45 10.37 10.82 -11.15
N LYS A 46 11.44 10.06 -11.43
CA LYS A 46 11.64 9.38 -12.72
C LYS A 46 10.85 8.08 -12.84
N ASN A 47 10.57 7.42 -11.72
CA ASN A 47 9.83 6.16 -11.66
C ASN A 47 9.00 6.08 -10.36
N TRP A 48 7.95 6.89 -10.30
CA TRP A 48 7.12 7.09 -9.10
C TRP A 48 6.02 6.02 -8.95
N ARG A 49 5.84 5.20 -9.99
CA ARG A 49 4.82 4.17 -10.07
C ARG A 49 5.33 2.90 -9.41
N MET A 50 4.49 2.28 -8.58
CA MET A 50 4.68 0.90 -8.15
C MET A 50 4.82 -0.01 -9.38
N SER A 51 5.89 -0.79 -9.44
CA SER A 51 6.10 -1.76 -10.52
C SER A 51 5.16 -2.96 -10.39
N ASP A 52 4.93 -3.69 -11.48
CA ASP A 52 4.14 -4.93 -11.46
C ASP A 52 4.74 -5.96 -10.49
N GLU A 53 6.06 -6.11 -10.50
CA GLU A 53 6.80 -6.96 -9.55
C GLU A 53 6.54 -6.56 -8.09
N THR A 54 6.55 -5.26 -7.79
CA THR A 54 6.27 -4.77 -6.43
C THR A 54 4.82 -5.01 -6.05
N LEU A 55 3.89 -4.83 -6.99
CA LEU A 55 2.47 -5.10 -6.78
C LEU A 55 2.22 -6.58 -6.48
N GLU A 56 2.81 -7.49 -7.25
CA GLU A 56 2.71 -8.95 -7.05
C GLU A 56 3.28 -9.36 -5.69
N HIS A 57 4.48 -8.91 -5.34
CA HIS A 57 5.07 -9.17 -4.02
C HIS A 57 4.20 -8.61 -2.90
N TYR A 58 3.70 -7.38 -3.03
CA TYR A 58 2.82 -6.76 -2.04
C TYR A 58 1.54 -7.57 -1.81
N VAL A 59 0.82 -7.92 -2.89
CA VAL A 59 -0.44 -8.67 -2.78
C VAL A 59 -0.21 -10.04 -2.15
N LYS A 60 0.80 -10.78 -2.64
CA LYS A 60 1.14 -12.11 -2.12
C LYS A 60 1.48 -12.06 -0.63
N GLN A 61 2.44 -11.23 -0.25
CA GLN A 61 2.90 -11.13 1.13
C GLN A 61 1.79 -10.61 2.06
N TYR A 62 0.93 -9.73 1.56
CA TYR A 62 -0.13 -9.17 2.39
C TYR A 62 -1.19 -10.23 2.73
N ILE A 63 -1.58 -11.04 1.75
CA ILE A 63 -2.52 -12.17 1.96
C ILE A 63 -1.87 -13.24 2.86
N GLU A 64 -0.61 -13.62 2.60
CA GLU A 64 0.13 -14.60 3.43
C GLU A 64 0.24 -14.17 4.90
N ALA A 65 0.18 -12.87 5.19
CA ALA A 65 0.23 -12.31 6.54
C ALA A 65 -1.14 -12.27 7.26
N GLN A 66 -2.24 -12.66 6.61
CA GLN A 66 -3.57 -12.68 7.23
C GLN A 66 -3.98 -14.09 7.66
N ASP A 67 -4.42 -14.24 8.91
CA ASP A 67 -5.08 -15.43 9.45
C ASP A 67 -6.58 -15.14 9.69
N VAL A 68 -7.22 -14.53 8.68
CA VAL A 68 -8.63 -14.14 8.68
C VAL A 68 -9.24 -14.36 7.29
N PRO A 69 -10.55 -14.65 7.18
CA PRO A 69 -11.18 -15.01 5.90
C PRO A 69 -11.35 -13.84 4.92
N GLN A 70 -11.10 -12.60 5.36
CA GLN A 70 -11.23 -11.40 4.54
C GLN A 70 -9.99 -10.52 4.70
N VAL A 71 -9.44 -10.07 3.58
CA VAL A 71 -8.30 -9.16 3.51
C VAL A 71 -8.74 -7.84 2.89
N ASP A 72 -8.57 -6.73 3.61
CA ASP A 72 -8.95 -5.41 3.14
C ASP A 72 -7.77 -4.69 2.49
N PHE A 73 -7.86 -4.39 1.19
CA PHE A 73 -6.84 -3.64 0.47
C PHE A 73 -7.18 -2.14 0.41
N ALA A 74 -6.38 -1.32 1.09
CA ALA A 74 -6.51 0.13 1.05
C ALA A 74 -5.43 0.77 0.14
N TRP A 75 -5.87 1.50 -0.88
CA TRP A 75 -5.00 2.26 -1.80
C TRP A 75 -5.08 3.76 -1.49
N GLN A 76 -3.93 4.37 -1.22
CA GLN A 76 -3.78 5.80 -0.93
C GLN A 76 -2.56 6.36 -1.67
N GLY A 77 -2.02 7.49 -1.19
CA GLY A 77 -0.84 8.15 -1.73
C GLY A 77 -1.20 9.13 -2.83
N GLY A 78 -0.61 10.32 -2.76
CA GLY A 78 -0.83 11.45 -3.65
C GLY A 78 -2.26 11.44 -4.17
N GLU A 79 -2.40 11.13 -5.46
CA GLU A 79 -3.65 10.62 -6.03
C GLU A 79 -3.45 9.19 -6.55
N PRO A 80 -4.09 8.15 -5.97
CA PRO A 80 -3.88 6.75 -6.39
C PRO A 80 -4.45 6.47 -7.79
N THR A 81 -5.47 7.19 -8.24
CA THR A 81 -6.05 6.97 -9.58
C THR A 81 -5.11 7.34 -10.72
N LEU A 82 -4.01 8.06 -10.45
CA LEU A 82 -2.92 8.28 -11.42
C LEU A 82 -2.23 6.98 -11.84
N MET A 83 -2.42 5.89 -11.11
CA MET A 83 -1.98 4.56 -11.55
C MET A 83 -2.76 4.06 -12.77
N GLY A 84 -3.94 4.60 -13.06
CA GLY A 84 -4.78 4.17 -14.17
C GLY A 84 -5.50 2.86 -13.87
N VAL A 85 -6.58 2.59 -14.62
CA VAL A 85 -7.47 1.45 -14.37
C VAL A 85 -6.78 0.09 -14.54
N ASP A 86 -5.79 -0.01 -15.43
CA ASP A 86 -5.10 -1.29 -15.70
C ASP A 86 -4.27 -1.75 -14.51
N PHE A 87 -3.71 -0.82 -13.72
CA PHE A 87 -3.06 -1.17 -12.46
C PHE A 87 -4.03 -1.84 -11.48
N PHE A 88 -5.24 -1.31 -11.34
CA PHE A 88 -6.24 -1.87 -10.43
C PHE A 88 -6.83 -3.18 -10.95
N ARG A 89 -6.99 -3.35 -12.27
CA ARG A 89 -7.34 -4.64 -12.87
C ARG A 89 -6.31 -5.71 -12.52
N ARG A 90 -5.03 -5.39 -12.73
CA ARG A 90 -3.91 -6.27 -12.37
C ARG A 90 -3.85 -6.57 -10.88
N ALA A 91 -4.11 -5.59 -10.02
CA ALA A 91 -4.19 -5.80 -8.57
C ALA A 91 -5.28 -6.80 -8.21
N VAL A 92 -6.47 -6.69 -8.80
CA VAL A 92 -7.58 -7.64 -8.57
C VAL A 92 -7.25 -9.03 -9.11
N GLU A 93 -6.62 -9.14 -10.27
CA GLU A 93 -6.16 -10.42 -10.82
C GLU A 93 -5.19 -11.13 -9.86
N LEU A 94 -4.21 -10.41 -9.34
CA LEU A 94 -3.25 -10.92 -8.37
C LEU A 94 -3.93 -11.30 -7.04
N GLN A 95 -4.88 -10.50 -6.56
CA GLN A 95 -5.65 -10.81 -5.36
C GLN A 95 -6.43 -12.11 -5.52
N GLN A 96 -7.06 -12.32 -6.67
CA GLN A 96 -7.76 -13.58 -6.99
C GLN A 96 -6.80 -14.77 -7.13
N GLN A 97 -5.58 -14.54 -7.60
CA GLN A 97 -4.56 -15.58 -7.75
C GLN A 97 -4.02 -16.10 -6.40
N TYR A 98 -3.93 -15.22 -5.38
CA TYR A 98 -3.32 -15.56 -4.09
C TYR A 98 -4.33 -15.74 -2.93
N ALA A 99 -5.61 -15.44 -3.14
CA ALA A 99 -6.68 -15.66 -2.16
C ALA A 99 -7.07 -17.13 -2.00
#